data_AF-X1E4V2-F1
#
_entry.id   AF-X1E4V2-F1
#
_cell.length_a   1.000
_cell.length_b   1.000
_cell.length_c   1.000
_cell.angle_alpha   90.00
_cell.angle_beta   90.00
_cell.angle_gamma   90.00
#
_symmetry.space_group_name_H-M   'P 1'
#
loop_
_entity.id
_entity.type
_entity.pdbx_description
1 polymer ?
#
loop_
_entity_poly.entity_id
_entity_poly.type
_entity_poly.pdbx_seq_one_letter_code
_entity_poly.pdbx_strand_id
1 'polypeptide(L)'
;MSLNEIFKENWLKILDFNAKIGEKKYLDKSLIKVRIPIIPLEIDPALLYKLVSYIYPDFVNDKQHVLDIIISNDRKKIEKSYLHLTYKNGNHYKVKKIDLNNESLVDQDFKNLGVIFNKFQNNLREKEGITISGLRIYTEKAIDKI
;
A
#
# COMPACT_ATOMS: atom_id res chain seq x y z
N MET A 1 10.30 30.57 20.39
CA MET A 1 10.25 29.22 19.80
C MET A 1 11.01 29.20 18.49
N SER A 2 11.86 28.20 18.29
CA SER A 2 12.48 27.92 16.99
C SER A 2 11.46 27.32 16.01
N LEU A 3 11.74 27.41 14.71
CA LEU A 3 10.91 26.82 13.66
C LEU A 3 10.68 25.31 13.89
N ASN A 4 11.70 24.62 14.38
CA ASN A 4 11.66 23.19 14.70
C ASN A 4 10.71 22.87 15.86
N GLU A 5 10.63 23.75 16.87
CA GLU A 5 9.68 23.59 17.98
C GLU A 5 8.24 23.75 17.50
N ILE A 6 7.97 24.74 16.64
CA ILE A 6 6.64 24.98 16.06
C ILE A 6 6.20 23.80 15.20
N PHE A 7 7.13 23.24 14.42
CA PHE A 7 6.88 22.05 13.61
C PHE A 7 6.50 20.85 14.50
N LYS A 8 7.31 20.58 15.52
CA LYS A 8 7.11 19.45 16.42
C LYS A 8 5.78 19.54 17.17
N GLU A 9 5.44 20.73 17.68
CA GLU A 9 4.17 20.95 18.38
C GLU A 9 2.94 20.74 17.48
N ASN A 10 2.97 21.26 16.25
CA ASN A 10 1.86 21.05 15.31
C ASN A 10 1.74 19.58 14.91
N TRP A 11 2.86 18.89 14.72
CA TRP A 11 2.84 17.46 14.41
C TRP A 11 2.24 16.63 15.54
N LEU A 12 2.60 16.92 16.79
CA LEU A 12 2.03 16.25 17.97
C LEU A 12 0.52 16.46 18.08
N LYS A 13 0.01 17.67 17.81
CA LYS A 13 -1.44 17.95 17.81
C LYS A 13 -2.18 17.13 16.76
N ILE A 14 -1.59 16.93 15.58
CA ILE A 14 -2.16 16.10 14.51
C ILE A 14 -2.20 14.63 14.93
N LEU A 15 -1.10 14.10 15.49
CA LEU A 15 -1.02 12.72 15.94
C LEU A 15 -2.01 12.42 17.08
N ASP A 16 -2.10 13.29 18.07
CA ASP A 16 -3.01 13.16 19.21
C ASP A 16 -4.49 13.19 18.78
N PHE A 17 -4.84 14.07 17.82
CA PHE A 17 -6.17 14.09 17.24
C PHE A 17 -6.51 12.77 16.54
N ASN A 18 -5.58 12.23 15.75
CA ASN A 18 -5.79 10.97 15.02
C ASN A 18 -5.96 9.77 15.97
N ALA A 19 -5.16 9.69 17.05
CA ALA A 19 -5.30 8.65 18.07
C ALA A 19 -6.68 8.68 18.73
N LYS A 20 -7.15 9.88 19.09
CA LYS A 20 -8.45 10.08 19.75
C LYS A 20 -9.65 9.74 18.86
N ILE A 21 -9.56 9.97 17.54
CA ILE A 21 -10.59 9.53 16.57
C ILE A 21 -10.68 7.99 16.53
N GLY A 22 -9.54 7.29 16.59
CA GLY A 22 -9.51 5.83 16.60
C GLY A 22 -10.19 5.22 17.82
N GLU A 23 -10.19 5.94 18.94
CA GLU A 23 -10.66 5.43 20.24
C GLU A 23 -12.08 5.89 20.64
N LYS A 24 -12.62 7.00 20.10
CA LYS A 24 -13.90 7.58 20.58
C LYS A 24 -14.82 8.12 19.48
N LYS A 25 -16.14 7.90 19.65
CA LYS A 25 -17.22 8.43 18.77
C LYS A 25 -17.48 9.93 18.92
N TYR A 26 -17.14 10.54 20.07
CA TYR A 26 -17.41 11.96 20.35
C TYR A 26 -16.15 12.68 20.81
N LEU A 27 -15.56 13.45 19.89
CA LEU A 27 -14.68 14.57 20.19
C LEU A 27 -15.40 15.85 19.80
N ASP A 28 -15.31 16.88 20.64
CA ASP A 28 -15.68 18.23 20.22
C ASP A 28 -14.60 18.77 19.27
N LYS A 29 -14.89 18.62 17.97
CA LYS A 29 -13.97 18.96 16.87
C LYS A 29 -13.85 20.47 16.66
N SER A 30 -14.79 21.24 17.19
CA SER A 30 -14.87 22.69 16.94
C SER A 30 -13.76 23.50 17.63
N LEU A 31 -13.12 22.90 18.64
CA LEU A 31 -12.13 23.57 19.50
C LEU A 31 -10.68 23.36 19.07
N ILE A 32 -10.42 22.45 18.13
CA ILE A 32 -9.05 22.10 17.72
C ILE A 32 -8.79 22.75 16.36
N LYS A 33 -7.78 23.61 16.27
CA LYS A 33 -7.22 24.08 15.00
C LYS A 33 -5.76 23.68 14.93
N VAL A 34 -5.34 23.14 13.79
CA VAL A 34 -3.95 22.75 13.55
C VAL A 34 -3.39 23.55 12.38
N ARG A 35 -2.12 23.94 12.47
CA ARG A 35 -1.41 24.56 11.35
C ARG A 35 -0.70 23.48 10.56
N ILE A 36 -0.78 23.53 9.23
CA ILE A 36 -0.03 22.62 8.37
C ILE A 36 1.46 22.97 8.51
N PRO A 37 2.36 22.04 8.87
CA PRO A 37 3.74 22.41 9.21
C PRO A 37 4.56 23.05 8.06
N ILE A 38 4.09 22.90 6.81
CA ILE A 38 4.76 23.38 5.60
C ILE A 38 4.02 24.60 4.99
N ILE A 39 2.80 24.90 5.46
CA ILE A 39 1.96 25.98 4.93
C ILE A 39 1.36 26.74 6.12
N PRO A 40 1.43 28.08 6.20
CA PRO A 40 0.90 28.84 7.34
C PRO A 40 -0.64 28.81 7.46
N LEU A 41 -1.32 27.88 6.77
CA LEU A 41 -2.74 27.69 6.80
C LEU A 41 -3.16 26.97 8.09
N GLU A 42 -4.08 27.58 8.83
CA GLU A 42 -4.80 26.92 9.91
C GLU A 42 -6.01 26.21 9.31
N ILE A 43 -6.08 24.90 9.53
CA ILE A 43 -7.12 24.05 8.98
C ILE A 43 -7.85 23.32 10.10
N ASP A 44 -9.15 23.08 9.86
CA ASP A 44 -9.94 22.17 10.66
C ASP A 44 -9.28 20.76 10.64
N PRO A 45 -8.96 20.17 11.80
CA PRO A 45 -8.31 18.86 11.88
C PRO A 45 -9.15 17.73 11.29
N ALA A 46 -10.49 17.84 11.27
CA ALA A 46 -11.33 16.82 10.66
C ALA A 46 -11.28 16.90 9.13
N LEU A 47 -11.19 18.11 8.55
CA LEU A 47 -10.92 18.32 7.14
C LEU A 47 -9.52 17.82 6.76
N LEU A 48 -8.50 18.14 7.57
CA LEU A 48 -7.14 17.60 7.38
C LEU A 48 -7.13 16.07 7.46
N TYR A 49 -7.79 15.49 8.47
CA TYR A 49 -7.94 14.04 8.60
C TYR A 49 -8.63 13.45 7.38
N LYS A 50 -9.71 14.05 6.87
CA LYS A 50 -10.39 13.58 5.66
C LYS A 50 -9.44 13.64 4.46
N LEU A 51 -8.84 14.80 4.20
CA LEU A 51 -7.86 14.99 3.12
C LEU A 51 -6.73 13.96 3.20
N VAL A 52 -6.12 13.81 4.38
CA VAL A 52 -5.10 12.80 4.64
C VAL A 52 -5.69 11.41 4.43
N SER A 53 -6.85 11.04 4.97
CA SER A 53 -7.42 9.70 4.80
C SER A 53 -7.73 9.33 3.34
N TYR A 54 -8.01 10.32 2.48
CA TYR A 54 -8.20 10.12 1.06
C TYR A 54 -6.87 10.04 0.31
N ILE A 55 -5.91 10.91 0.66
CA ILE A 55 -4.63 11.04 -0.06
C ILE A 55 -3.58 10.03 0.45
N TYR A 56 -3.60 9.70 1.73
CA TYR A 56 -2.61 8.89 2.44
C TYR A 56 -2.53 7.45 1.93
N PRO A 57 -3.64 6.75 1.60
CA PRO A 57 -3.55 5.45 0.94
C PRO A 57 -2.83 5.51 -0.41
N ASP A 58 -2.97 6.62 -1.14
CA ASP A 58 -2.27 6.84 -2.41
C ASP A 58 -0.80 7.27 -2.19
N PHE A 59 -0.50 8.00 -1.12
CA PHE A 59 0.84 8.52 -0.80
C PHE A 59 1.76 7.50 -0.13
N VAL A 60 1.22 6.68 0.78
CA VAL A 60 1.96 5.67 1.55
C VAL A 60 1.84 4.29 0.92
N ASN A 61 1.02 4.15 -0.12
CA ASN A 61 0.73 2.88 -0.76
C ASN A 61 0.27 1.83 0.26
N ASP A 62 -0.68 2.22 1.12
CA ASP A 62 -1.32 1.31 2.08
C ASP A 62 -2.34 0.37 1.40
N LYS A 63 -2.38 0.38 0.05
CA LYS A 63 -3.12 -0.60 -0.73
C LYS A 63 -2.36 -1.92 -0.67
N GLN A 64 -2.85 -2.83 0.17
CA GLN A 64 -2.35 -4.21 0.26
C GLN A 64 -2.71 -5.08 -0.95
N HIS A 65 -2.36 -4.62 -2.15
CA HIS A 65 -2.53 -5.43 -3.35
C HIS A 65 -1.62 -6.65 -3.26
N VAL A 66 -2.15 -7.81 -3.67
CA VAL A 66 -1.40 -9.07 -3.68
C VAL A 66 -1.28 -9.55 -5.12
N LEU A 67 -0.07 -9.87 -5.53
CA LEU A 67 0.18 -10.55 -6.79
C LEU A 67 0.37 -12.05 -6.53
N ASP A 68 -0.50 -12.84 -7.14
CA ASP A 68 -0.36 -14.29 -7.19
C ASP A 68 0.23 -14.69 -8.55
N ILE A 69 1.34 -15.42 -8.52
CA ILE A 69 2.02 -15.94 -9.70
C ILE A 69 1.98 -17.46 -9.68
N ILE A 70 1.47 -18.03 -10.76
CA ILE A 70 1.46 -19.47 -10.99
C ILE A 70 2.58 -19.78 -11.98
N ILE A 71 3.51 -20.61 -11.55
CA ILE A 71 4.69 -21.00 -12.31
C ILE A 71 4.61 -22.47 -12.68
N SER A 72 5.25 -22.82 -13.79
CA SER A 72 5.41 -24.20 -14.23
C SER A 72 6.10 -25.04 -13.14
N ASN A 73 5.87 -26.36 -13.15
CA ASN A 73 6.46 -27.26 -12.14
C ASN A 73 8.00 -27.29 -12.17
N ASP A 74 8.62 -27.01 -13.33
CA ASP A 74 10.06 -26.87 -13.48
C ASP A 74 10.57 -25.46 -13.09
N ARG A 75 9.67 -24.56 -12.66
CA ARG A 75 9.90 -23.19 -12.21
C ARG A 75 10.52 -22.26 -13.26
N LYS A 76 10.44 -22.62 -14.55
CA LYS A 76 11.07 -21.84 -15.62
C LYS A 76 10.16 -20.77 -16.20
N LYS A 77 8.85 -20.95 -16.11
CA LYS A 77 7.87 -20.10 -16.80
C LYS A 77 6.76 -19.66 -15.86
N ILE A 78 6.25 -18.46 -16.11
CA ILE A 78 5.00 -17.97 -15.53
C ILE A 78 3.87 -18.43 -16.45
N GLU A 79 2.93 -19.18 -15.90
CA GLU A 79 1.77 -19.69 -16.64
C GLU A 79 0.58 -18.75 -16.48
N LYS A 80 0.39 -18.20 -15.28
CA LYS A 80 -0.72 -17.30 -14.95
C LYS A 80 -0.29 -16.29 -13.90
N SER A 81 -0.86 -15.09 -13.95
CA SER A 81 -0.70 -14.11 -12.88
C SER A 81 -2.02 -13.38 -12.58
N TYR A 82 -2.28 -13.18 -11.30
CA TYR A 82 -3.51 -12.58 -10.79
C TYR A 82 -3.18 -11.48 -9.80
N LEU A 83 -3.68 -10.28 -10.05
CA LEU A 83 -3.58 -9.14 -9.15
C LEU A 83 -4.88 -8.99 -8.37
N HIS A 84 -4.77 -9.13 -7.05
CA HIS A 84 -5.86 -8.97 -6.11
C HIS A 84 -5.89 -7.52 -5.63
N LEU A 85 -6.80 -6.74 -6.20
CA LEU A 85 -6.97 -5.35 -5.84
C LEU A 85 -7.72 -5.21 -4.52
N THR A 86 -7.28 -4.27 -3.69
CA THR A 86 -7.84 -3.98 -2.38
C THR A 86 -8.09 -2.49 -2.22
N TYR A 87 -9.18 -2.13 -1.55
CA TYR A 87 -9.44 -0.75 -1.12
C TYR A 87 -8.93 -0.49 0.30
N LYS A 88 -8.81 -1.54 1.12
CA LYS A 88 -8.37 -1.53 2.53
C LYS A 88 -7.79 -2.89 2.90
N ASN A 89 -6.80 -2.93 3.80
CA ASN A 89 -6.17 -4.16 4.28
C ASN A 89 -7.17 -5.31 4.51
N GLY A 90 -6.90 -6.46 3.88
CA GLY A 90 -7.71 -7.68 4.00
C GLY A 90 -8.97 -7.80 3.13
N ASN A 91 -9.44 -6.75 2.44
CA ASN A 91 -10.67 -6.81 1.62
C ASN A 91 -10.37 -6.69 0.11
N HIS A 92 -10.23 -7.82 -0.57
CA HIS A 92 -10.04 -7.89 -2.02
C HIS A 92 -11.38 -7.67 -2.75
N TYR A 93 -11.50 -6.58 -3.51
CA TYR A 93 -12.73 -6.23 -4.21
C TYR A 93 -12.76 -6.70 -5.67
N LYS A 94 -11.58 -6.96 -6.25
CA LYS A 94 -11.45 -7.34 -7.65
C LYS A 94 -10.18 -8.17 -7.86
N VAL A 95 -10.31 -9.22 -8.66
CA VAL A 95 -9.17 -9.98 -9.18
C VAL A 95 -9.01 -9.64 -10.66
N LYS A 96 -7.83 -9.19 -11.05
CA LYS A 96 -7.48 -8.90 -12.45
C LYS A 96 -6.43 -9.91 -12.89
N LYS A 97 -6.69 -10.62 -14.00
CA LYS A 97 -5.64 -11.40 -14.66
C LYS A 97 -4.65 -10.43 -15.32
N ILE A 98 -3.37 -10.60 -15.06
CA ILE A 98 -2.31 -9.79 -15.68
C ILE A 98 -1.49 -10.68 -16.59
N ASP A 99 -1.04 -10.08 -17.70
CA ASP A 99 -0.11 -10.74 -18.60
C ASP A 99 1.33 -10.41 -18.21
N LEU A 100 1.95 -11.38 -17.53
CA LEU A 100 3.38 -11.40 -17.21
C LEU A 100 4.10 -12.49 -18.01
N ASN A 101 3.48 -13.05 -19.05
CA ASN A 101 3.95 -14.28 -19.73
C ASN A 101 5.31 -14.10 -20.43
N ASN A 102 5.72 -12.86 -20.72
CA ASN A 102 7.02 -12.56 -21.31
C ASN A 102 8.14 -12.42 -20.26
N GLU A 103 7.83 -12.46 -18.97
CA GLU A 103 8.85 -12.49 -17.93
C GLU A 103 9.37 -13.91 -17.72
N SER A 104 10.56 -14.16 -18.26
CA SER A 104 11.31 -15.38 -17.94
C SER A 104 11.66 -15.40 -16.44
N LEU A 105 11.39 -16.55 -15.81
CA LEU A 105 11.90 -16.90 -14.49
C LEU A 105 13.18 -17.74 -14.58
N VAL A 106 13.61 -18.08 -15.80
CA VAL A 106 14.92 -18.70 -16.04
C VAL A 106 15.96 -17.78 -15.41
N ASP A 107 16.79 -18.37 -14.54
CA ASP A 107 17.86 -17.70 -13.77
C ASP A 107 17.42 -16.86 -12.55
N GLN A 108 16.15 -16.91 -12.14
CA GLN A 108 15.74 -16.29 -10.87
C GLN A 108 16.21 -17.11 -9.67
N ASP A 109 16.98 -16.50 -8.79
CA ASP A 109 17.33 -17.10 -7.51
C ASP A 109 16.17 -16.98 -6.52
N PHE A 110 15.36 -18.03 -6.40
CA PHE A 110 14.28 -18.12 -5.43
C PHE A 110 14.74 -18.08 -3.96
N LYS A 111 16.06 -18.15 -3.68
CA LYS A 111 16.59 -17.87 -2.34
C LYS A 111 16.56 -16.38 -2.02
N ASN A 112 16.56 -15.50 -3.02
CA ASN A 112 16.51 -14.05 -2.86
C ASN A 112 15.14 -13.49 -3.25
N LEU A 113 14.14 -13.76 -2.40
CA LEU A 113 12.75 -13.33 -2.61
C LEU A 113 12.60 -11.81 -2.73
N GLY A 114 13.50 -11.01 -2.14
CA GLY A 114 13.48 -9.55 -2.24
C GLY A 114 13.75 -9.05 -3.67
N VAL A 115 14.70 -9.66 -4.38
CA VAL A 115 14.99 -9.32 -5.79
C VAL A 115 13.81 -9.68 -6.68
N ILE A 116 13.21 -10.85 -6.46
CA ILE A 116 12.02 -11.31 -7.19
C ILE A 116 10.85 -10.35 -6.96
N PHE A 117 10.59 -10.00 -5.69
CA PHE A 117 9.54 -9.05 -5.32
C PHE A 117 9.74 -7.70 -6.02
N ASN A 118 10.93 -7.13 -5.93
CA ASN A 118 11.22 -5.82 -6.53
C ASN A 118 11.09 -5.83 -8.05
N LYS A 119 11.47 -6.92 -8.73
CA LYS A 119 11.28 -7.07 -10.16
C LYS A 119 9.79 -6.95 -10.55
N PHE A 120 8.93 -7.74 -9.92
CA PHE A 120 7.49 -7.71 -10.20
C PHE A 120 6.84 -6.38 -9.78
N GLN A 121 7.24 -5.85 -8.63
CA GLN A 121 6.80 -4.56 -8.13
C GLN A 121 7.11 -3.43 -9.11
N ASN A 122 8.33 -3.40 -9.68
CA ASN A 122 8.71 -2.40 -10.67
C ASN A 122 7.93 -2.57 -11.97
N ASN A 123 7.80 -3.79 -12.48
CA ASN A 123 7.03 -4.04 -13.72
C ASN A 123 5.57 -3.61 -13.58
N LEU A 124 4.91 -3.96 -12.47
CA LEU A 124 3.54 -3.54 -12.19
C LEU A 124 3.42 -2.03 -12.07
N ARG A 125 4.38 -1.36 -11.42
CA ARG A 125 4.37 0.09 -11.29
C ARG A 125 4.50 0.77 -12.65
N GLU A 126 5.37 0.27 -13.53
CA GLU A 126 5.60 0.82 -14.86
C GLU A 126 4.41 0.60 -15.80
N LYS A 127 3.82 -0.60 -15.82
CA LYS A 127 2.75 -0.93 -16.76
C LYS A 127 1.37 -0.46 -16.31
N GLU A 128 1.09 -0.53 -15.01
CA GLU A 128 -0.26 -0.37 -14.48
C GLU A 128 -0.37 0.80 -13.50
N GLY A 129 0.75 1.40 -13.06
CA GLY A 129 0.76 2.41 -12.01
C GLY A 129 0.36 1.85 -10.64
N ILE A 130 0.42 0.52 -10.48
CA ILE A 130 -0.03 -0.19 -9.28
C ILE A 130 1.18 -0.75 -8.54
N THR A 131 1.04 -0.81 -7.23
CA THR A 131 2.05 -1.27 -6.29
C THR A 131 1.47 -2.36 -5.40
N ILE A 132 2.27 -3.36 -5.03
CA ILE A 132 1.85 -4.52 -4.25
C ILE A 132 2.50 -4.52 -2.87
N SER A 133 1.81 -5.10 -1.89
CA SER A 133 2.35 -5.33 -0.55
C SER A 133 2.78 -6.78 -0.34
N GLY A 134 2.36 -7.68 -1.23
CA GLY A 134 2.59 -9.10 -1.11
C GLY A 134 2.71 -9.79 -2.45
N LEU A 135 3.63 -10.75 -2.52
CA LEU A 135 3.85 -11.63 -3.66
C LEU A 135 3.70 -13.06 -3.18
N ARG A 136 2.87 -13.84 -3.87
CA ARG A 136 2.73 -15.28 -3.63
C ARG A 136 3.05 -16.02 -4.91
N ILE A 137 3.87 -17.06 -4.79
CA ILE A 137 4.33 -17.85 -5.93
C ILE A 137 3.96 -19.30 -5.67
N TYR A 138 3.22 -19.88 -6.61
CA TYR A 138 2.73 -21.25 -6.55
C TYR A 138 3.19 -22.01 -7.79
N THR A 139 3.61 -23.26 -7.62
CA THR A 139 3.75 -24.17 -8.76
C THR A 139 2.38 -24.70 -9.16
N GLU A 140 2.13 -25.00 -10.44
CA GLU A 140 0.86 -25.58 -10.90
C GLU A 140 0.39 -26.76 -10.03
N LYS A 141 1.28 -27.72 -9.74
CA LYS A 141 0.97 -28.89 -8.90
C LYS A 141 0.51 -28.55 -7.48
N ALA A 142 0.84 -27.36 -6.97
CA ALA A 142 0.42 -26.92 -5.64
C ALA A 142 -1.03 -26.43 -5.64
N ILE A 143 -1.52 -25.93 -6.78
CA ILE A 143 -2.89 -25.44 -6.94
C ILE A 143 -3.84 -26.58 -7.28
N ASP A 144 -3.41 -27.56 -8.08
CA ASP A 144 -4.23 -28.75 -8.41
C ASP A 144 -4.61 -29.61 -7.20
N LYS A 145 -4.00 -29.35 -6.04
CA LYS A 145 -4.24 -30.07 -4.78
C LYS A 145 -5.17 -29.34 -3.81
N ILE A 146 -5.68 -28.17 -4.18
CA ILE A 146 -6.63 -27.35 -3.42
C ILE A 146 -8.03 -27.57 -3.99
#